data_AF-A0A6P5FRF8-F1
#
_entry.id   AF-A0A6P5FRF8-F1
#
_cell.length_a   1.000
_cell.length_b   1.000
_cell.length_c   1.000
_cell.angle_alpha   90.00
_cell.angle_beta   90.00
_cell.angle_gamma   90.00
#
_symmetry.space_group_name_H-M   'P 1'
#
loop_
_entity.id
_entity.type
_entity.pdbx_description
1 polymer ?
#
loop_
_entity_poly.entity_id
_entity_poly.type
_entity_poly.pdbx_seq_one_letter_code
_entity_poly.pdbx_strand_id
1 'polypeptide(L)'
;MESAPKKRKIEPNRNNSSQTPVDKIVTSPHHSSVPESPAVQVDSRVQQAKKFAVAQAQLEGCLGNYRSFDSPFGNYLVPVIPTRADLFGE
;
A
#
# COMPACT_ATOMS: atom_id res chain seq x y z
N MET A 1 -47.61 -16.52 2.42
CA MET A 1 -47.58 -15.40 1.45
C MET A 1 -46.26 -14.69 1.68
N GLU A 2 -45.27 -15.02 0.85
CA GLU A 2 -43.86 -14.65 1.02
C GLU A 2 -43.62 -13.24 0.47
N SER A 3 -42.92 -12.39 1.22
CA SER A 3 -42.61 -11.02 0.79
C SER A 3 -41.11 -10.88 0.56
N ALA A 4 -40.73 -10.55 -0.68
CA ALA A 4 -39.36 -10.49 -1.16
C ALA A 4 -38.55 -9.29 -0.59
N PRO A 5 -37.21 -9.41 -0.45
CA PRO A 5 -36.38 -8.33 0.07
C PRO A 5 -36.12 -7.22 -0.97
N LYS A 6 -36.33 -5.97 -0.55
CA LYS A 6 -36.12 -4.73 -1.31
C LYS A 6 -34.65 -4.55 -1.73
N LYS A 7 -34.40 -4.39 -3.04
CA LYS A 7 -33.08 -4.07 -3.61
C LYS A 7 -32.63 -2.66 -3.19
N ARG A 8 -31.44 -2.54 -2.59
CA ARG A 8 -30.76 -1.24 -2.38
C ARG A 8 -29.89 -0.92 -3.59
N LYS A 9 -30.11 0.25 -4.18
CA LYS A 9 -29.30 0.82 -5.27
C LYS A 9 -27.94 1.27 -4.70
N ILE A 10 -26.84 0.82 -5.32
CA ILE A 10 -25.47 1.23 -4.99
C ILE A 10 -25.11 2.33 -5.97
N GLU A 11 -24.85 3.54 -5.48
CA GLU A 11 -24.29 4.63 -6.29
C GLU A 11 -22.78 4.41 -6.46
N PRO A 12 -22.20 4.62 -7.65
CA PRO A 12 -20.78 4.41 -7.88
C PRO A 12 -19.97 5.53 -7.22
N ASN A 13 -19.15 5.18 -6.23
CA ASN A 13 -18.17 6.08 -5.64
C ASN A 13 -17.09 6.41 -6.69
N ARG A 14 -17.03 7.68 -7.10
CA ARG A 14 -16.02 8.21 -8.04
C ARG A 14 -14.70 8.38 -7.29
N ASN A 15 -13.81 7.39 -7.43
CA ASN A 15 -12.40 7.56 -7.11
C ASN A 15 -11.80 8.59 -8.07
N ASN A 16 -11.48 9.79 -7.58
CA ASN A 16 -10.72 10.78 -8.33
C ASN A 16 -9.25 10.35 -8.39
N SER A 17 -8.92 9.55 -9.41
CA SER A 17 -7.56 9.43 -9.93
C SER A 17 -7.33 10.59 -10.90
N SER A 18 -6.46 11.53 -10.53
CA SER A 18 -5.98 12.57 -11.43
C SER A 18 -4.61 12.15 -11.96
N GLN A 19 -4.58 11.49 -13.11
CA GLN A 19 -3.40 11.43 -13.96
C GLN A 19 -3.43 12.57 -14.97
N THR A 20 -2.27 13.21 -15.17
CA THR A 20 -1.66 13.72 -16.43
C THR A 20 -0.60 14.79 -16.04
N PRO A 21 0.58 14.82 -16.68
CA PRO A 21 0.69 15.33 -18.06
C PRO A 21 1.60 14.53 -19.01
N VAL A 22 1.05 14.33 -20.21
CA VAL A 22 1.61 14.50 -21.56
C VAL A 22 3.12 14.28 -21.78
N ASP A 23 3.38 13.38 -22.74
CA ASP A 23 4.64 12.98 -23.35
C ASP A 23 5.64 14.11 -23.66
N LYS A 24 6.89 13.90 -23.24
CA LYS A 24 8.08 14.35 -23.97
C LYS A 24 9.13 13.24 -23.93
N ILE A 25 9.26 12.53 -25.04
CA ILE A 25 10.34 11.59 -25.30
C ILE A 25 11.64 12.39 -25.39
N VAL A 26 12.54 12.21 -24.42
CA VAL A 26 13.96 12.55 -24.56
C VAL A 26 14.74 11.32 -24.12
N THR A 27 15.37 10.68 -25.10
CA THR A 27 16.33 9.59 -24.93
C THR A 27 17.44 10.05 -23.99
N SER A 28 17.57 9.41 -22.82
CA SER A 28 18.65 9.67 -21.87
C SER A 28 19.35 8.34 -21.55
N PRO A 29 20.69 8.26 -21.55
CA PRO A 29 21.41 6.99 -21.39
C PRO A 29 21.13 6.36 -20.02
N HIS A 30 20.98 5.05 -20.01
CA HIS A 30 20.93 4.22 -18.81
C HIS A 30 22.21 4.40 -17.97
N HIS A 31 22.17 5.34 -17.04
CA HIS A 31 23.04 5.30 -15.87
C HIS A 31 22.27 4.56 -14.78
N SER A 32 22.45 3.24 -14.73
CA SER A 32 22.13 2.44 -13.54
C SER A 32 23.13 2.83 -12.45
N SER A 33 22.87 3.98 -11.82
CA SER A 33 23.44 4.31 -10.53
C SER A 33 22.48 3.71 -9.51
N VAL A 34 22.91 2.63 -8.86
CA VAL A 34 22.29 2.22 -7.60
C VAL A 34 22.63 3.35 -6.62
N PRO A 35 21.64 4.12 -6.12
CA PRO A 35 21.94 5.08 -5.07
C PRO A 35 22.40 4.29 -3.85
N GLU A 36 23.65 4.50 -3.46
CA GLU A 36 24.20 4.08 -2.17
C GLU A 36 23.23 4.56 -1.08
N SER A 37 22.64 3.64 -0.31
CA SER A 37 21.60 4.01 0.65
C SER A 37 22.22 4.93 1.70
N PRO A 38 21.79 6.21 1.80
CA PRO A 38 22.21 7.05 2.91
C PRO A 38 21.82 6.33 4.20
N ALA A 39 22.73 6.31 5.19
CA ALA A 39 22.45 5.78 6.52
C ALA A 39 21.02 6.13 6.93
N VAL A 40 20.21 5.11 7.20
CA VAL A 40 18.75 5.22 7.39
C VAL A 40 18.49 6.23 8.51
N GLN A 41 18.28 7.49 8.14
CA GLN A 41 17.78 8.47 9.08
C GLN A 41 16.34 8.07 9.34
N VAL A 42 16.16 7.49 10.51
CA VAL A 42 14.87 7.02 11.00
C VAL A 42 13.96 8.25 11.18
N ASP A 43 13.17 8.60 10.15
CA ASP A 43 12.18 9.69 10.23
C ASP A 43 11.04 9.25 11.16
N SER A 44 10.88 9.96 12.28
CA SER A 44 9.87 9.68 13.30
C SER A 44 8.44 9.73 12.72
N ARG A 45 8.20 10.58 11.72
CA ARG A 45 6.90 10.70 11.05
C ARG A 45 6.59 9.47 10.21
N VAL A 46 7.59 8.94 9.50
CA VAL A 46 7.45 7.72 8.69
C VAL A 46 7.13 6.53 9.59
N GLN A 47 7.80 6.41 10.73
CA GLN A 47 7.49 5.35 11.69
C GLN A 47 6.09 5.48 12.30
N GLN A 48 5.66 6.70 12.65
CA GLN A 48 4.32 6.93 13.17
C GLN A 48 3.26 6.57 12.13
N ALA A 49 3.46 6.98 10.89
CA ALA A 49 2.57 6.66 9.78
C ALA A 49 2.52 5.15 9.50
N LYS A 50 3.65 4.44 9.56
CA LYS A 50 3.69 2.97 9.48
C LYS A 50 2.85 2.31 10.57
N LYS A 51 3.02 2.72 11.83
CA LYS A 51 2.24 2.19 12.96
C LYS A 51 0.74 2.44 12.77
N PHE A 52 0.38 3.63 12.30
CA PHE A 52 -1.00 3.96 11.99
C PHE A 52 -1.58 3.05 10.90
N ALA A 53 -0.85 2.84 9.80
CA ALA A 53 -1.28 1.96 8.72
C ALA A 53 -1.52 0.52 9.20
N VAL A 54 -0.63 -0.03 10.03
CA VAL A 54 -0.81 -1.36 10.64
C VAL A 54 -2.07 -1.42 11.49
N ALA A 55 -2.28 -0.43 12.36
CA ALA A 55 -3.47 -0.37 13.22
C ALA A 55 -4.77 -0.25 12.42
N GLN A 56 -4.78 0.54 11.34
CA GLN A 56 -5.93 0.65 10.45
C GLN A 56 -6.22 -0.68 9.75
N ALA A 57 -5.21 -1.36 9.19
CA ALA A 57 -5.41 -2.66 8.54
C ALA A 57 -5.99 -3.71 9.50
N GLN A 58 -5.56 -3.70 10.77
CA GLN A 58 -6.12 -4.56 11.81
C GLN A 58 -7.59 -4.20 12.13
N LEU A 59 -7.90 -2.91 12.26
CA LEU A 59 -9.25 -2.43 12.52
C LEU A 59 -10.22 -2.78 11.38
N GLU A 60 -9.76 -2.67 10.13
CA GLU A 60 -10.52 -3.04 8.94
C GLU A 60 -10.67 -4.56 8.76
N GLY A 61 -9.97 -5.37 9.56
CA GLY A 61 -10.00 -6.81 9.46
C GLY A 61 -9.32 -7.34 8.19
N CYS A 62 -8.23 -6.70 7.75
CA CYS A 62 -7.44 -7.16 6.62
C CYS A 62 -6.82 -8.53 6.93
N LEU A 63 -7.38 -9.60 6.34
CA LEU A 63 -6.93 -11.00 6.53
C LEU A 63 -5.76 -11.40 5.62
N GLY A 64 -5.37 -10.54 4.69
CA GLY A 64 -4.27 -10.79 3.77
C GLY A 64 -2.90 -10.71 4.47
N ASN A 65 -1.90 -11.38 3.89
CA ASN A 65 -0.53 -11.30 4.39
C ASN A 65 0.16 -10.05 3.85
N TYR A 66 0.76 -9.28 4.75
CA TYR A 66 1.46 -8.05 4.41
C TYR A 66 2.76 -7.92 5.22
N ARG A 67 3.73 -7.21 4.64
CA ARG A 67 4.91 -6.73 5.37
C ARG A 67 4.82 -5.23 5.56
N SER A 68 5.13 -4.78 6.77
CA SER A 68 5.27 -3.35 7.07
C SER A 68 6.72 -2.91 6.89
N PHE A 69 6.92 -1.70 6.37
CA PHE A 69 8.24 -1.11 6.19
C PHE A 69 8.16 0.42 6.20
N ASP A 70 9.29 1.05 6.50
CA ASP A 70 9.38 2.51 6.47
C ASP A 70 9.53 2.97 5.01
N SER A 71 8.48 3.60 4.50
CA SER A 71 8.38 4.02 3.10
C SER A 71 8.29 5.55 3.03
N PRO A 72 9.17 6.22 2.26
CA PRO A 72 9.06 7.66 2.04
C PRO A 72 7.89 8.02 1.11
N PHE A 73 7.27 7.03 0.47
CA PHE A 73 6.21 7.22 -0.53
C PHE A 73 4.80 6.98 0.01
N GLY A 74 4.64 6.76 1.32
CA GLY A 74 3.32 6.53 1.94
C GLY A 74 2.77 5.10 1.80
N ASN A 75 3.50 4.20 1.13
CA ASN A 75 3.14 2.79 1.04
C ASN A 75 3.77 2.02 2.20
N TYR A 76 3.09 1.96 3.35
CA TYR A 76 3.64 1.36 4.57
C TYR A 76 3.37 -0.13 4.71
N LEU A 77 2.42 -0.66 3.95
CA LEU A 77 2.05 -2.07 3.90
C LEU A 77 2.13 -2.54 2.45
N VAL A 78 2.80 -3.66 2.21
CA VAL A 78 2.83 -4.31 0.89
C VAL A 78 2.34 -5.75 1.04
N PRO A 79 1.40 -6.21 0.20
CA PRO A 79 0.99 -7.61 0.16
C PRO A 79 2.18 -8.52 -0.16
N VAL A 80 2.26 -9.65 0.53
CA VAL A 80 3.33 -10.63 0.31
C VAL A 80 2.79 -12.06 0.27
N ILE A 81 3.53 -12.93 -0.41
CA ILE A 81 3.33 -14.37 -0.28
C ILE A 81 3.95 -14.78 1.06
N PRO A 82 3.21 -15.48 1.94
CA PRO A 82 3.73 -15.98 3.20
C PRO A 82 4.97 -16.84 2.99
N THR A 83 5.93 -16.67 3.87
CA THR A 83 7.06 -17.58 3.99
C THR A 83 6.67 -18.77 4.86
N ARG A 84 7.53 -19.81 4.91
CA ARG A 84 7.33 -20.92 5.84
C ARG A 84 7.30 -20.46 7.30
N ALA A 85 8.10 -19.46 7.66
CA ALA A 85 8.13 -18.92 9.03
C ALA A 85 6.78 -18.26 9.40
N ASP A 86 6.15 -17.55 8.45
CA ASP A 86 4.84 -16.90 8.68
C ASP A 86 3.71 -17.92 8.89
N LEU A 87 3.83 -19.12 8.30
CA LEU A 87 2.81 -20.17 8.37
C LEU A 87 3.01 -21.14 9.53
N PHE A 88 4.26 -21.42 9.90
CA PHE A 88 4.59 -22.50 10.84
C PHE A 88 5.29 -22.04 12.12
N GLY A 89 5.76 -20.78 12.21
CA GLY A 89 6.35 -20.23 13.42
C GLY A 89 7.62 -20.97 13.87
N GLU A 90 8.70 -20.81 13.11
CA GLU A 90 10.04 -21.31 13.50
C GLU A 90 10.77 -20.32 14.43
#